data_AF-A0A453EQ70-F1
#
_entry.id   AF-A0A453EQ70-F1
#
_cell.length_a   1.000
_cell.length_b   1.000
_cell.length_c   1.000
_cell.angle_alpha   90.00
_cell.angle_beta   90.00
_cell.angle_gamma   90.00
#
_symmetry.space_group_name_H-M   'P 1'
#
loop_
_entity.id
_entity.type
_entity.pdbx_description
1 polymer ?
#
loop_
_entity_poly.entity_id
_entity_poly.type
_entity_poly.pdbx_seq_one_letter_code
_entity_poly.pdbx_strand_id
1 'polypeptide(L)' 'DGAQKRKIAAAADTSYGVDTNWYMDTGATNHITGEPEKLTMHEQYRGQDQVYTAANGVGMEISHIGQAVIKTPHKNLEI' A
#
# COMPACT_ATOMS: atom_id res chain seq x y z
N ASP A 1 1.25 -47.00 -12.99
CA ASP A 1 0.30 -46.56 -11.97
C ASP A 1 0.75 -45.19 -11.48
N GLY A 2 -0.05 -44.14 -11.68
CA GLY A 2 0.41 -42.76 -11.60
C GLY A 2 -0.75 -41.81 -11.33
N ALA A 3 -1.50 -42.06 -10.26
CA ALA A 3 -2.58 -41.18 -9.84
C ALA A 3 -2.03 -40.08 -8.91
N GLN A 4 -1.59 -38.97 -9.50
CA GLN A 4 -1.25 -37.77 -8.73
C GLN A 4 -2.55 -37.15 -8.17
N LYS A 5 -2.80 -37.38 -6.87
CA LYS A 5 -3.93 -36.80 -6.14
C LYS A 5 -3.88 -35.28 -6.23
N ARG A 6 -4.85 -34.69 -6.93
CA ARG A 6 -5.11 -33.25 -6.90
C ARG A 6 -5.58 -32.88 -5.49
N LYS A 7 -4.78 -32.11 -4.76
CA LYS A 7 -5.19 -31.49 -3.50
C LYS A 7 -6.02 -30.26 -3.86
N ILE A 8 -7.34 -30.36 -3.69
CA ILE A 8 -8.22 -29.20 -3.80
C ILE A 8 -8.21 -28.54 -2.41
N ALA A 9 -7.58 -27.37 -2.31
CA ALA A 9 -7.71 -26.54 -1.12
C ALA A 9 -9.12 -25.94 -1.13
N ALA A 10 -9.96 -26.34 -0.18
CA ALA A 10 -11.23 -25.70 0.04
C ALA A 10 -10.99 -24.23 0.40
N ALA A 11 -11.54 -23.32 -0.40
CA ALA A 11 -11.57 -21.91 -0.04
C ALA A 11 -12.41 -21.79 1.24
N ALA A 12 -11.77 -21.37 2.33
CA ALA A 12 -12.48 -21.03 3.55
C ALA A 12 -13.36 -19.81 3.24
N ASP A 13 -14.67 -19.98 3.42
CA ASP A 13 -15.65 -18.91 3.34
C ASP A 13 -15.38 -17.94 4.51
N THR A 14 -14.57 -16.91 4.25
CA THR A 14 -14.22 -15.88 5.23
C THR A 14 -15.40 -14.91 5.38
N SER A 15 -16.47 -15.37 6.02
CA SER A 15 -17.61 -14.56 6.48
C SER A 15 -17.35 -13.89 7.83
N TYR A 16 -16.09 -13.66 8.18
CA TYR A 16 -15.80 -12.69 9.24
C TYR A 16 -16.06 -11.30 8.65
N GLY A 17 -16.74 -10.42 9.40
CA GLY A 17 -16.89 -9.02 9.06
C GLY A 17 -15.53 -8.33 9.00
N VAL A 18 -14.78 -8.59 7.93
CA VAL A 18 -13.50 -7.98 7.63
C VAL A 18 -13.83 -6.56 7.20
N ASP A 19 -13.68 -5.64 8.14
CA ASP A 19 -13.72 -4.24 7.83
C ASP A 19 -12.71 -3.95 6.71
N THR A 20 -13.21 -3.42 5.59
CA THR A 20 -12.39 -3.09 4.41
C THR A 20 -11.74 -1.70 4.56
N ASN A 21 -11.81 -1.11 5.75
CA ASN A 21 -11.13 0.15 6.03
C ASN A 21 -9.61 -0.01 5.99
N TRP A 22 -8.99 0.99 5.37
CA TRP A 22 -7.54 1.10 5.31
C TRP A 22 -7.05 1.87 6.51
N TYR A 23 -6.19 1.26 7.31
CA TYR A 23 -5.56 1.88 8.46
C TYR A 23 -4.13 2.29 8.11
N MET A 24 -3.71 3.44 8.62
CA MET A 24 -2.34 3.90 8.49
C MET A 24 -1.40 2.99 9.29
N ASP A 25 -0.41 2.40 8.64
CA ASP A 25 0.67 1.67 9.30
C ASP A 25 1.81 2.64 9.65
N THR A 26 1.89 3.04 10.92
CA THR A 26 2.94 3.95 11.40
C THR A 26 4.34 3.31 11.45
N GLY A 27 4.44 1.99 11.21
CA GLY A 27 5.71 1.27 11.10
C GLY A 27 6.28 1.25 9.67
N ALA A 28 5.51 1.66 8.67
CA ALA A 28 5.97 1.72 7.29
C ALA A 28 7.06 2.79 7.12
N THR A 29 8.12 2.46 6.37
CA THR A 29 9.21 3.42 6.07
C THR A 29 8.85 4.37 4.92
N ASN A 30 7.83 4.03 4.13
CA ASN A 30 7.41 4.78 2.96
C ASN A 30 5.90 4.73 2.83
N HIS A 31 5.29 5.87 2.51
CA HIS A 31 3.86 6.02 2.30
C HIS A 31 3.57 6.42 0.86
N ILE A 32 2.52 5.86 0.28
CA ILE A 32 2.06 6.18 -1.07
C ILE A 32 0.72 6.89 -0.96
N THR A 33 0.59 8.04 -1.59
CA THR A 33 -0.64 8.81 -1.66
C THR A 33 -0.87 9.29 -3.10
N GLY A 34 -2.12 9.26 -3.54
CA GLY A 34 -2.55 9.87 -4.80
C GLY A 34 -2.85 11.37 -4.68
N GLU A 35 -2.67 11.95 -3.48
CA GLU A 35 -3.05 13.32 -3.16
C GLU A 35 -1.79 14.17 -2.87
N PRO A 36 -1.15 14.72 -3.91
CA PRO A 36 0.11 15.47 -3.76
C PRO A 36 -0.05 16.77 -2.95
N GLU A 37 -1.26 17.30 -2.84
CA GLU A 37 -1.58 18.48 -2.00
C GLU A 37 -1.47 18.18 -0.49
N LYS A 38 -1.51 16.90 -0.10
CA LYS A 38 -1.34 16.48 1.29
C LYS A 38 0.13 16.35 1.70
N LEU A 39 1.06 16.54 0.77
CA LEU A 39 2.49 16.62 1.06
C LEU A 39 2.84 18.06 1.49
N THR A 40 3.46 18.23 2.66
CA THR A 40 3.95 19.52 3.18
C THR A 40 5.01 20.12 2.26
N MET A 41 5.78 19.25 1.62
CA MET A 41 6.72 19.57 0.55
C MET A 41 6.59 18.47 -0.49
N HIS A 42 6.43 18.84 -1.75
CA HIS A 42 6.56 17.92 -2.87
C HIS A 42 7.65 18.40 -3.82
N GLU A 43 8.45 17.47 -4.31
CA GLU A 43 9.34 17.71 -5.43
C GLU A 43 9.09 16.66 -6.51
N GLN A 44 9.28 17.05 -7.76
CA GLN A 44 9.11 16.11 -8.86
C GLN A 44 10.19 15.04 -8.77
N TYR A 45 9.76 13.79 -8.73
CA TYR A 45 10.66 12.65 -8.74
C TYR A 45 11.18 12.44 -10.16
N ARG A 46 12.50 12.41 -10.32
CA ARG A 46 13.17 12.30 -11.64
C ARG A 46 13.73 10.89 -11.92
N GLY A 47 13.54 9.96 -11.00
CA GLY A 47 13.98 8.58 -11.17
C GLY A 47 13.02 7.79 -12.05
N GLN A 48 13.39 6.54 -12.33
CA GLN A 48 12.59 5.60 -13.13
C GLN A 48 12.02 4.46 -12.26
N ASP A 49 12.08 4.61 -10.94
CA ASP A 49 11.57 3.62 -10.00
C ASP A 49 10.05 3.52 -10.12
N GLN A 50 9.55 2.30 -9.98
CA GLN A 50 8.12 1.99 -9.99
C GLN A 50 7.75 1.17 -8.76
N VAL A 51 6.60 1.48 -8.19
CA VAL A 51 6.01 0.67 -7.13
C VAL A 51 5.25 -0.50 -7.76
N TYR A 52 5.74 -1.71 -7.58
CA TYR A 52 5.07 -2.91 -8.07
C TYR A 52 3.86 -3.26 -7.20
N THR A 53 2.67 -3.19 -7.79
CA THR A 53 1.45 -3.72 -7.15
C THR A 53 1.20 -5.14 -7.62
N ALA A 54 0.85 -6.04 -6.69
CA ALA A 54 0.59 -7.45 -6.98
C ALA A 54 -0.69 -7.67 -7.82
N ALA A 55 -1.48 -6.63 -8.07
CA ALA A 55 -2.82 -6.74 -8.66
C ALA A 55 -2.80 -7.05 -10.18
N ASN A 56 -1.81 -6.56 -10.91
CA ASN A 56 -1.71 -6.75 -12.37
C ASN A 56 -0.27 -6.81 -12.90
N GLY A 57 0.74 -6.72 -12.03
CA GLY A 57 2.15 -6.70 -12.42
C GLY A 57 2.60 -5.42 -13.14
N VAL A 58 1.71 -4.43 -13.31
CA VAL A 58 2.05 -3.12 -13.84
C VAL A 58 2.55 -2.27 -12.67
N GLY A 59 3.78 -1.79 -12.77
CA GLY A 59 4.35 -0.87 -11.80
C GLY A 59 3.65 0.49 -11.85
N MET A 60 3.47 1.13 -10.69
CA MET A 60 3.00 2.50 -10.58
C MET A 60 4.20 3.45 -10.60
N GLU A 61 4.18 4.41 -11.52
CA GLU A 61 5.21 5.45 -11.60
C GLU A 61 5.15 6.38 -10.38
N ILE A 62 6.32 6.76 -9.88
CA ILE A 62 6.44 7.76 -8.82
C ILE A 62 6.54 9.14 -9.48
N SER A 63 5.49 9.96 -9.37
CA SER A 63 5.51 11.32 -9.95
C SER A 63 6.17 12.35 -9.03
N HIS A 64 5.97 12.24 -7.71
CA HIS A 64 6.48 13.18 -6.71
C HIS A 64 6.92 12.44 -5.45
N ILE A 65 7.93 13.00 -4.78
CA ILE A 65 8.33 12.60 -3.43
C ILE A 65 8.19 13.78 -2.48
N GLY A 66 8.04 13.49 -1.19
CA GLY A 66 7.76 14.53 -0.22
C GLY A 66 7.67 14.00 1.21
N GLN A 67 7.35 14.92 2.12
CA GLN A 67 7.04 14.62 3.51
C GLN A 67 5.65 15.16 3.83
N ALA A 68 4.88 14.41 4.62
CA ALA A 68 3.60 14.82 5.15
C ALA A 68 3.59 14.74 6.68
N VAL A 69 2.77 15.59 7.28
CA VAL A 69 2.55 15.57 8.72
C VAL A 69 1.06 15.40 8.99
N ILE A 70 0.69 14.27 9.58
CA ILE A 70 -0.68 14.02 10.02
C ILE A 70 -0.81 14.54 11.45
N LYS A 71 -1.66 15.55 11.63
CA LYS A 71 -1.99 16.11 12.94
C LYS A 71 -2.92 15.17 13.68
N THR A 72 -2.54 14.75 14.89
CA THR A 72 -3.44 14.02 15.80
C THR A 72 -3.48 14.72 17.16
N PRO A 73 -4.51 14.48 18.00
CA PRO A 73 -4.65 15.13 19.30
C PRO A 73 -3.48 14.90 20.26
N HIS A 74 -2.77 13.78 20.12
CA HIS A 74 -1.72 13.37 21.06
C HIS A 74 -0.31 13.59 20.51
N LYS A 75 -0.11 13.43 19.20
CA LYS A 75 1.20 13.56 18.56
C LYS A 75 1.08 13.78 17.05
N ASN A 76 1.98 14.55 16.46
CA ASN A 76 2.10 14.60 15.00
C ASN A 76 2.78 13.34 14.48
N LEU A 77 2.23 12.74 13.42
CA LEU A 77 2.86 11.64 12.71
C LEU A 77 3.58 12.22 11.49
N GLU A 78 4.87 11.95 11.39
CA GLU A 78 5.72 12.34 10.26
C GLU A 78 5.82 11.14 9.33
N ILE A 79 5.49 11.34 8.06
CA ILE A 79 5.43 10.31 7.02
C ILE A 79 5.96 10.77 5.68
#